data_AF-A0A1G1CN23-F1
#
_entry.id   AF-A0A1G1CN23-F1
#
_cell.length_a   1.000
_cell.length_b   1.000
_cell.length_c   1.000
_cell.angle_alpha   90.00
_cell.angle_beta   90.00
_cell.angle_gamma   90.00
#
_symmetry.space_group_name_H-M   'P 1'
#
loop_
_entity.id
_entity.type
_entity.pdbx_description
1 polymer ?
#
loop_
_entity_poly.entity_id
_entity_poly.type
_entity_poly.pdbx_seq_one_letter_code
_entity_poly.pdbx_strand_id
1 'polypeptide(L)'
;MFHKLVITGGWLLGCSLTIIICFTTLTFLHRTQVLSYGLNPTLNPSVPALVLLAPPAIKGMTSRILAEDARPVLIAEFLAKHQSPLTPYDYWGEYLTKLADQYRMDYRLLPAIAMQESNLCKKIPAGSYNCLGLGIHAQGTWEFPSFEANFEQAAKVLRRHYLDEGLITPELIQDKYTPRSNGSWEFAVNTFMDKLETADW
;
A
#
# COMPACT_ATOMS: atom_id res chain seq x y z
N MET A 1 10.63 -1.80 -61.20
CA MET A 1 11.56 -1.42 -60.12
C MET A 1 11.12 -0.12 -59.43
N PHE A 2 10.79 0.94 -60.18
CA PHE A 2 10.38 2.25 -59.67
C PHE A 2 9.17 2.23 -58.71
N HIS A 3 8.12 1.46 -59.00
CA HIS A 3 6.91 1.39 -58.17
C HIS A 3 7.15 0.85 -56.75
N LYS A 4 8.05 -0.13 -56.60
CA LYS A 4 8.40 -0.69 -55.28
C LYS A 4 9.18 0.31 -54.43
N LEU A 5 10.01 1.15 -55.08
CA LEU A 5 10.81 2.19 -54.42
C LEU A 5 9.96 3.35 -53.88
N VAL A 6 8.88 3.70 -54.59
CA VAL A 6 7.92 4.71 -54.14
C VAL A 6 7.12 4.21 -52.92
N ILE A 7 6.71 2.94 -52.92
CA ILE A 7 5.96 2.35 -51.81
C ILE A 7 6.82 2.24 -50.55
N THR A 8 8.06 1.76 -50.68
CA THR A 8 8.96 1.65 -49.52
C THR A 8 9.40 3.02 -48.99
N GLY A 9 9.65 3.99 -49.88
CA GLY A 9 9.96 5.37 -49.49
C GLY A 9 8.79 6.05 -48.77
N GLY A 10 7.57 5.88 -49.27
CA GLY A 10 6.36 6.42 -48.63
C GLY A 10 6.10 5.81 -47.24
N TRP A 11 6.36 4.51 -47.07
CA TRP A 11 6.19 3.83 -45.78
C TRP A 11 7.19 4.35 -44.73
N LEU A 12 8.46 4.53 -45.09
CA LEU A 12 9.48 5.06 -44.19
C LEU A 12 9.19 6.51 -43.78
N LEU A 13 8.76 7.35 -44.72
CA LEU A 13 8.36 8.73 -44.43
C LEU A 13 7.14 8.76 -43.49
N GLY A 14 6.15 7.90 -43.72
CA GLY A 14 4.98 7.77 -42.85
C GLY A 14 5.34 7.40 -41.40
N CYS A 15 6.20 6.39 -41.21
CA CYS A 15 6.64 5.98 -39.88
C CYS A 15 7.46 7.06 -39.17
N SER A 16 8.29 7.81 -39.89
CA SER A 16 9.05 8.91 -39.30
C SER A 16 8.11 10.04 -38.83
N LEU A 17 7.06 10.35 -39.59
CA LEU A 17 6.10 11.38 -39.24
C LEU A 17 5.28 11.02 -37.99
N THR A 18 4.87 9.75 -37.86
CA THR A 18 4.10 9.30 -36.69
C THR A 18 4.91 9.34 -35.41
N ILE A 19 6.20 8.97 -35.47
CA ILE A 19 7.10 9.06 -34.30
C ILE A 19 7.28 10.53 -33.87
N ILE A 20 7.46 11.45 -34.83
CA ILE A 20 7.59 12.89 -34.53
C ILE A 20 6.30 13.43 -33.89
N ILE A 21 5.14 13.08 -34.44
CA ILE A 21 3.85 13.50 -33.87
C ILE A 21 3.70 12.98 -32.44
N CYS A 22 3.97 11.69 -32.19
CA CYS A 22 3.93 11.10 -30.84
C CYS A 22 4.88 11.79 -29.86
N PHE A 23 6.10 12.15 -30.30
CA PHE A 23 7.05 12.84 -29.43
C PHE A 23 6.61 14.28 -29.12
N THR A 24 6.05 15.00 -30.11
CA THR A 24 5.53 16.36 -29.90
C THR A 24 4.29 16.39 -29.00
N THR A 25 3.40 15.40 -29.10
CA THR A 25 2.23 15.29 -28.21
C THR A 25 2.66 14.93 -26.79
N LEU A 26 3.62 14.01 -26.61
CA LEU A 26 4.15 13.66 -25.30
C LEU A 26 4.83 14.84 -24.60
N THR A 27 5.66 15.59 -25.33
CA THR A 27 6.33 16.79 -24.78
C THR A 27 5.34 17.91 -24.46
N PHE A 28 4.29 18.08 -25.26
CA PHE A 28 3.20 19.01 -24.95
C PHE A 28 2.44 18.62 -23.68
N LEU A 29 2.06 17.34 -23.54
CA LEU A 29 1.39 16.83 -22.34
C LEU A 29 2.26 17.01 -21.09
N HIS A 30 3.54 16.63 -21.15
CA HIS A 30 4.49 16.84 -20.05
C HIS A 30 4.62 18.33 -19.67
N ARG A 31 4.68 19.23 -20.67
CA ARG A 31 4.74 20.68 -20.43
C ARG A 31 3.48 21.22 -19.75
N THR A 32 2.30 20.75 -20.14
CA THR A 32 1.03 21.16 -19.50
C THR A 32 0.92 20.68 -18.06
N GLN A 33 1.46 19.49 -17.75
CA GLN A 33 1.54 18.99 -16.38
C GLN A 33 2.48 19.85 -15.53
N VAL A 34 3.70 20.15 -16.01
CA VAL A 34 4.68 20.97 -15.27
C VAL A 34 4.18 22.40 -15.03
N LEU A 35 3.47 23.03 -15.98
CA LEU A 35 2.86 24.35 -15.80
C LEU A 35 1.74 24.35 -14.75
N SER A 36 0.99 23.26 -14.64
CA SER A 36 -0.06 23.10 -13.64
C SER A 36 0.50 22.88 -12.22
N TYR A 37 1.70 22.30 -12.11
CA TYR A 37 2.44 22.15 -10.84
C TYR A 37 3.29 23.39 -10.48
N GLY A 38 3.60 24.27 -11.44
CA GLY A 38 4.50 25.41 -11.29
C GLY A 38 3.88 26.72 -10.77
N LEU A 39 2.56 26.79 -10.58
CA LEU A 39 1.88 27.95 -10.00
C LEU A 39 1.48 27.69 -8.54
N ASN A 40 2.49 27.57 -7.66
CA ASN A 40 2.30 27.78 -6.23
C ASN A 40 2.58 29.27 -5.92
N PRO A 41 1.60 30.05 -5.42
CA PRO A 41 1.90 31.38 -4.90
C PRO A 41 2.69 31.22 -3.59
N THR A 42 3.86 31.85 -3.54
CA THR A 42 4.80 31.79 -2.44
C THR A 42 4.61 32.96 -1.48
N LEU A 43 4.55 32.63 -0.17
CA LEU A 43 5.01 33.40 1.02
C LEU A 43 4.11 34.59 1.47
N ASN A 44 3.87 34.89 2.76
CA ASN A 44 4.56 34.55 4.02
C ASN A 44 3.68 34.95 5.27
N PRO A 45 4.12 34.69 6.53
CA PRO A 45 3.30 34.51 7.74
C PRO A 45 3.12 35.77 8.60
N SER A 46 2.03 35.85 9.40
CA SER A 46 1.96 36.67 10.63
C SER A 46 0.67 36.45 11.48
N VAL A 47 0.88 36.10 12.76
CA VAL A 47 0.07 36.29 14.00
C VAL A 47 -1.29 35.53 14.23
N PRO A 48 -1.75 35.34 15.51
CA PRO A 48 -2.11 34.01 16.04
C PRO A 48 -3.50 33.97 16.77
N ALA A 49 -3.76 32.82 17.39
CA ALA A 49 -4.73 32.54 18.47
C ALA A 49 -6.22 32.29 18.10
N LEU A 50 -6.63 31.06 18.47
CA LEU A 50 -7.98 30.66 18.88
C LEU A 50 -9.11 30.79 17.85
N VAL A 51 -9.16 29.83 16.91
CA VAL A 51 -10.43 29.42 16.29
C VAL A 51 -10.76 28.02 16.79
N LEU A 52 -11.33 28.00 17.99
CA LEU A 52 -12.23 26.96 18.44
C LEU A 52 -13.45 27.02 17.54
N LEU A 53 -13.53 26.15 16.52
CA LEU A 53 -14.72 25.71 15.77
C LEU A 53 -14.21 25.03 14.50
N ALA A 54 -14.38 23.71 14.39
CA ALA A 54 -14.12 22.99 13.14
C ALA A 54 -15.01 23.53 12.00
N PRO A 55 -14.48 23.64 10.77
CA PRO A 55 -15.28 23.24 9.61
C PRO A 55 -14.43 22.68 8.44
N PRO A 56 -15.10 22.31 7.34
CA PRO A 56 -15.35 20.93 6.92
C PRO A 56 -14.13 20.23 6.30
N ALA A 57 -14.15 18.90 6.32
CA ALA A 57 -13.20 18.08 5.57
C ALA A 57 -13.00 18.61 4.15
N ILE A 58 -11.74 18.87 3.79
CA ILE A 58 -11.31 19.30 2.45
C ILE A 58 -11.56 18.12 1.50
N LYS A 59 -12.80 17.98 1.03
CA LYS A 59 -13.30 16.89 0.19
C LYS A 59 -12.58 16.79 -1.17
N GLY A 60 -11.77 17.79 -1.55
CA GLY A 60 -11.07 17.88 -2.82
C GLY A 60 -9.58 17.51 -2.79
N MET A 61 -8.93 17.53 -1.61
CA MET A 61 -7.50 17.20 -1.51
C MET A 61 -7.31 15.72 -1.14
N THR A 62 -8.12 15.21 -0.21
CA THR A 62 -8.18 13.77 0.07
C THR A 62 -8.64 12.97 -1.14
N SER A 63 -9.63 13.44 -1.91
CA SER A 63 -10.14 12.69 -3.07
C SER A 63 -9.14 12.59 -4.23
N ARG A 64 -8.22 13.55 -4.40
CA ARG A 64 -7.16 13.46 -5.42
C ARG A 64 -5.99 12.58 -4.97
N ILE A 65 -5.61 12.61 -3.69
CA ILE A 65 -4.56 11.73 -3.13
C ILE A 65 -5.05 10.27 -3.13
N LEU A 66 -6.31 10.02 -2.77
CA LEU A 66 -6.95 8.70 -2.85
C LEU A 66 -7.13 8.19 -4.29
N ALA A 67 -7.18 9.09 -5.28
CA ALA A 67 -7.24 8.70 -6.69
C ALA A 67 -5.86 8.27 -7.27
N GLU A 68 -4.75 8.59 -6.59
CA GLU A 68 -3.40 8.24 -7.04
C GLU A 68 -2.86 6.95 -6.39
N ASP A 69 -3.23 6.67 -5.13
CA ASP A 69 -2.82 5.46 -4.41
C ASP A 69 -4.03 4.65 -3.94
N ALA A 70 -4.28 3.51 -4.60
CA ALA A 70 -5.39 2.62 -4.28
C ALA A 70 -5.13 1.75 -3.03
N ARG A 71 -3.88 1.64 -2.54
CA ARG A 71 -3.51 0.70 -1.47
C ARG A 71 -4.27 0.94 -0.16
N PRO A 72 -4.39 2.20 0.34
CA PRO A 72 -5.18 2.48 1.55
C PRO A 72 -6.64 2.07 1.40
N VAL A 73 -7.22 2.31 0.20
CA VAL A 73 -8.62 1.98 -0.09
C VAL A 73 -8.82 0.47 -0.09
N LEU A 74 -7.94 -0.29 -0.75
CA LEU A 74 -8.01 -1.75 -0.78
C LEU A 74 -7.93 -2.36 0.62
N ILE A 75 -7.00 -1.88 1.45
CA ILE A 75 -6.90 -2.33 2.86
C ILE A 75 -8.17 -1.97 3.63
N ALA A 76 -8.66 -0.74 3.51
CA ALA A 76 -9.84 -0.28 4.24
C ALA A 76 -11.09 -1.11 3.88
N GLU A 77 -11.29 -1.40 2.58
CA GLU A 77 -12.40 -2.23 2.11
C GLU A 77 -12.26 -3.69 2.56
N PHE A 78 -11.04 -4.25 2.54
CA PHE A 78 -10.76 -5.59 3.04
C PHE A 78 -11.10 -5.72 4.54
N LEU A 79 -10.66 -4.75 5.35
CA LEU A 79 -10.99 -4.68 6.78
C LEU A 79 -12.51 -4.56 7.01
N ALA A 80 -13.18 -3.72 6.22
CA ALA A 80 -14.62 -3.48 6.31
C ALA A 80 -15.45 -4.72 5.92
N LYS A 81 -15.12 -5.36 4.78
CA LYS A 81 -15.77 -6.58 4.31
C LYS A 81 -15.71 -7.66 5.36
N HIS A 82 -14.52 -7.83 5.95
CA HIS A 82 -14.29 -8.82 6.97
C HIS A 82 -14.70 -8.33 8.36
N GLN A 83 -15.34 -7.17 8.54
CA GLN A 83 -15.84 -6.68 9.84
C GLN A 83 -14.76 -6.67 10.94
N SER A 84 -13.53 -6.25 10.60
CA SER A 84 -12.45 -6.12 11.59
C SER A 84 -12.83 -5.13 12.69
N PRO A 85 -12.39 -5.32 13.95
CA PRO A 85 -12.52 -4.31 15.01
C PRO A 85 -11.65 -3.06 14.78
N LEU A 86 -10.72 -3.10 13.82
CA LEU A 86 -9.87 -1.97 13.45
C LEU A 86 -10.70 -0.87 12.78
N THR A 87 -11.28 0.01 13.60
CA THR A 87 -12.08 1.15 13.15
C THR A 87 -11.46 2.47 13.59
N PRO A 88 -11.59 3.57 12.81
CA PRO A 88 -12.26 3.64 11.51
C PRO A 88 -11.40 3.07 10.36
N TYR A 89 -12.03 2.42 9.37
CA TYR A 89 -11.31 1.59 8.38
C TYR A 89 -10.40 2.37 7.44
N ASP A 90 -10.79 3.59 7.08
CA ASP A 90 -9.99 4.52 6.26
C ASP A 90 -8.66 4.88 6.94
N TYR A 91 -8.71 5.20 8.25
CA TYR A 91 -7.50 5.43 9.05
C TYR A 91 -6.57 4.22 9.02
N TRP A 92 -7.10 3.01 9.23
CA TRP A 92 -6.28 1.80 9.22
C TRP A 92 -5.71 1.47 7.85
N GLY A 93 -6.47 1.74 6.78
CA GLY A 93 -5.97 1.67 5.41
C GLY A 93 -4.74 2.55 5.21
N GLU A 94 -4.85 3.84 5.54
CA GLU A 94 -3.73 4.79 5.44
C GLU A 94 -2.56 4.40 6.34
N TYR A 95 -2.84 4.01 7.59
CA TYR A 95 -1.83 3.67 8.58
C TYR A 95 -1.01 2.44 8.16
N LEU A 96 -1.67 1.37 7.70
CA LEU A 96 -0.98 0.15 7.27
C LEU A 96 -0.20 0.36 5.97
N THR A 97 -0.73 1.14 5.02
CA THR A 97 0.04 1.54 3.82
C THR A 97 1.27 2.37 4.20
N LYS A 98 1.13 3.33 5.12
CA LYS A 98 2.26 4.13 5.62
C LYS A 98 3.33 3.27 6.28
N LEU A 99 2.96 2.28 7.10
CA LEU A 99 3.92 1.35 7.70
C LEU A 99 4.65 0.55 6.62
N ALA A 100 3.93 0.07 5.61
CA ALA A 100 4.54 -0.67 4.51
C ALA A 100 5.60 0.16 3.77
N ASP A 101 5.29 1.43 3.49
CA ASP A 101 6.21 2.37 2.85
C ASP A 101 7.42 2.68 3.74
N GLN A 102 7.17 2.98 5.02
CA GLN A 102 8.22 3.29 6.01
C GLN A 102 9.22 2.14 6.17
N TYR A 103 8.72 0.91 6.21
CA TYR A 103 9.53 -0.30 6.39
C TYR A 103 9.93 -0.97 5.07
N ARG A 104 9.61 -0.36 3.90
CA ARG A 104 9.93 -0.88 2.56
C ARG A 104 9.54 -2.35 2.42
N MET A 105 8.27 -2.64 2.66
CA MET A 105 7.69 -3.97 2.54
C MET A 105 6.40 -3.92 1.71
N ASP A 106 5.94 -5.07 1.22
CA ASP A 106 4.68 -5.15 0.49
C ASP A 106 3.50 -4.75 1.39
N TYR A 107 2.65 -3.83 0.92
CA TYR A 107 1.52 -3.29 1.69
C TYR A 107 0.49 -4.36 2.08
N ARG A 108 0.46 -5.47 1.35
CA ARG A 108 -0.47 -6.58 1.58
C ARG A 108 -0.02 -7.48 2.73
N LEU A 109 1.27 -7.47 3.07
CA LEU A 109 1.86 -8.46 3.97
C LEU A 109 1.31 -8.37 5.40
N LEU A 110 1.27 -7.17 5.98
CA LEU A 110 0.73 -6.96 7.34
C LEU A 110 -0.76 -7.36 7.47
N PRO A 111 -1.69 -6.87 6.62
CA PRO A 111 -3.09 -7.28 6.70
C PRO A 111 -3.30 -8.77 6.38
N ALA A 112 -2.53 -9.36 5.46
CA ALA A 112 -2.62 -10.79 5.16
C ALA A 112 -2.18 -11.68 6.34
N ILE A 113 -1.07 -11.32 7.01
CA ILE A 113 -0.64 -12.02 8.23
C ILE A 113 -1.67 -11.84 9.35
N ALA A 114 -2.18 -10.63 9.57
CA ALA A 114 -3.20 -10.38 10.60
C ALA A 114 -4.50 -11.15 10.33
N MET A 115 -4.88 -11.32 9.05
CA MET A 115 -6.00 -12.17 8.65
C MET A 115 -5.75 -13.64 9.02
N GLN A 116 -4.57 -14.16 8.69
CA GLN A 116 -4.20 -15.53 9.00
C GLN A 116 -4.11 -15.81 10.52
N GLU A 117 -3.52 -14.90 11.27
CA GLU A 117 -3.21 -15.11 12.70
C GLU A 117 -4.42 -14.88 13.61
N SER A 118 -5.24 -13.88 13.30
CA SER A 118 -6.30 -13.44 14.21
C SER A 118 -7.62 -13.09 13.53
N ASN A 119 -7.77 -13.42 12.24
CA ASN A 119 -8.93 -12.99 11.44
C ASN A 119 -9.09 -11.45 11.52
N LEU A 120 -8.01 -10.73 11.25
CA LEU A 120 -7.91 -9.26 11.30
C LEU A 120 -8.25 -8.71 12.68
N CYS A 121 -7.55 -9.18 13.71
CA CYS A 121 -7.69 -8.77 15.12
C CYS A 121 -8.99 -9.22 15.82
N LYS A 122 -9.84 -10.02 15.18
CA LYS A 122 -11.07 -10.54 15.82
C LYS A 122 -10.82 -11.59 16.89
N LYS A 123 -9.78 -12.40 16.69
CA LYS A 123 -9.45 -13.56 17.52
C LYS A 123 -8.09 -13.33 18.18
N ILE A 124 -8.09 -12.46 19.19
CA ILE A 124 -6.90 -12.14 19.99
C ILE A 124 -7.23 -12.30 21.48
N PRO A 125 -6.22 -12.58 22.34
CA PRO A 125 -6.41 -12.49 23.78
C PRO A 125 -6.90 -11.10 24.19
N ALA A 126 -7.89 -11.03 25.08
CA ALA A 126 -8.50 -9.77 25.50
C ALA A 126 -7.44 -8.81 26.08
N GLY A 127 -7.42 -7.56 25.60
CA GLY A 127 -6.47 -6.54 26.05
C GLY A 127 -5.04 -6.68 25.49
N SER A 128 -4.72 -7.73 24.74
CA SER A 128 -3.37 -7.93 24.21
C SER A 128 -3.03 -7.07 22.99
N TYR A 129 -4.05 -6.70 22.20
CA TYR A 129 -3.91 -6.03 20.89
C TYR A 129 -2.97 -6.75 19.90
N ASN A 130 -2.65 -8.04 20.11
CA ASN A 130 -1.67 -8.77 19.30
C ASN A 130 -2.31 -9.47 18.09
N CYS A 131 -2.47 -8.74 16.99
CA CYS A 131 -3.12 -9.24 15.78
C CYS A 131 -2.26 -10.19 14.93
N LEU A 132 -0.93 -10.09 15.03
CA LEU A 132 0.00 -10.88 14.22
C LEU A 132 0.61 -12.08 14.97
N GLY A 133 0.24 -12.31 16.23
CA GLY A 133 0.76 -13.44 16.98
C GLY A 133 2.26 -13.34 17.31
N LEU A 134 2.77 -12.12 17.52
CA LEU A 134 4.18 -11.94 17.87
C LEU A 134 4.50 -12.52 19.24
N GLY A 135 5.63 -13.21 19.35
CA GLY A 135 6.18 -13.69 20.62
C GLY A 135 5.34 -14.75 21.32
N ILE A 136 4.56 -15.55 20.56
CA ILE A 136 3.82 -16.69 21.12
C ILE A 136 4.81 -17.80 21.50
N HIS A 137 4.86 -18.12 22.79
CA HIS A 137 5.62 -19.26 23.33
C HIS A 137 4.87 -19.93 24.49
N ALA A 138 5.34 -21.08 24.96
CA ALA A 138 4.66 -21.85 26.01
C ALA A 138 4.43 -21.06 27.32
N GLN A 139 5.21 -20.00 27.55
CA GLN A 139 5.15 -19.16 28.76
C GLN A 139 4.31 -17.89 28.59
N GLY A 140 3.68 -17.66 27.43
CA GLY A 140 2.88 -16.46 27.17
C GLY A 140 2.99 -15.91 25.74
N THR A 141 2.27 -14.84 25.49
CA THR A 141 2.22 -14.10 24.21
C THR A 141 2.55 -12.64 24.50
N TRP A 142 3.17 -11.92 23.56
CA TRP A 142 3.40 -10.49 23.75
C TRP A 142 2.07 -9.73 23.78
N GLU A 143 1.96 -8.77 24.68
CA GLU A 143 0.86 -7.82 24.77
C GLU A 143 1.34 -6.42 24.38
N PHE A 144 0.48 -5.65 23.73
CA PHE A 144 0.77 -4.34 23.21
C PHE A 144 -0.16 -3.29 23.82
N PRO A 145 0.29 -2.04 23.95
CA PRO A 145 -0.56 -0.98 24.49
C PRO A 145 -1.68 -0.54 23.52
N SER A 146 -1.55 -0.84 22.22
CA SER A 146 -2.57 -0.56 21.21
C SER A 146 -2.36 -1.43 19.95
N PHE A 147 -3.33 -1.41 19.05
CA PHE A 147 -3.20 -2.05 17.73
C PHE A 147 -2.07 -1.41 16.91
N GLU A 148 -1.91 -0.08 16.97
CA GLU A 148 -0.83 0.64 16.27
C GLU A 148 0.54 0.14 16.72
N ALA A 149 0.73 -0.04 18.03
CA ALA A 149 1.97 -0.56 18.58
C ALA A 149 2.25 -2.00 18.14
N ASN A 150 1.22 -2.84 18.02
CA ASN A 150 1.37 -4.20 17.49
C ASN A 150 1.80 -4.20 16.02
N PHE A 151 1.11 -3.43 15.15
CA PHE A 151 1.45 -3.37 13.73
C PHE A 151 2.82 -2.72 13.47
N GLU A 152 3.18 -1.67 14.21
CA GLU A 152 4.50 -1.04 14.09
C GLU A 152 5.62 -2.00 14.53
N GLN A 153 5.43 -2.69 15.67
CA GLN A 153 6.40 -3.69 16.12
C GLN A 153 6.50 -4.86 15.15
N ALA A 154 5.39 -5.32 14.57
CA ALA A 154 5.38 -6.34 13.54
C ALA A 154 6.16 -5.92 12.29
N ALA A 155 5.91 -4.71 11.76
CA ALA A 155 6.63 -4.18 10.61
C ALA A 155 8.14 -4.13 10.88
N LYS A 156 8.53 -3.69 12.09
CA LYS A 156 9.93 -3.65 12.53
C LYS A 156 10.57 -5.04 12.62
N VAL A 157 9.87 -6.02 13.19
CA VAL A 157 10.34 -7.41 13.30
C VAL A 157 10.48 -8.03 11.91
N LEU A 158 9.45 -7.93 11.07
CA LEU A 158 9.46 -8.46 9.70
C LEU A 158 10.57 -7.84 8.87
N ARG A 159 10.75 -6.51 8.93
CA ARG A 159 11.85 -5.85 8.25
C ARG A 159 13.21 -6.38 8.70
N ARG A 160 13.48 -6.30 10.00
CA ARG A 160 14.82 -6.56 10.56
C ARG A 160 15.23 -8.03 10.51
N HIS A 161 14.29 -8.93 10.76
CA HIS A 161 14.59 -10.35 10.98
C HIS A 161 14.14 -11.25 9.84
N TYR A 162 13.51 -10.71 8.80
CA TYR A 162 13.06 -11.52 7.67
C TYR A 162 13.50 -10.86 6.37
N LEU A 163 12.96 -9.67 6.08
CA LEU A 163 13.20 -9.03 4.79
C LEU A 163 14.65 -8.59 4.61
N ASP A 164 15.32 -8.09 5.66
CA ASP A 164 16.76 -7.73 5.62
C ASP A 164 17.66 -8.96 5.50
N GLU A 165 17.16 -10.15 5.85
CA GLU A 165 17.84 -11.42 5.68
C GLU A 165 17.53 -12.07 4.31
N GLY A 166 16.75 -11.41 3.45
CA GLY A 166 16.37 -11.91 2.13
C GLY A 166 15.15 -12.82 2.11
N LEU A 167 14.44 -12.98 3.23
CA LEU A 167 13.20 -13.77 3.32
C LEU A 167 12.02 -12.93 2.82
N ILE A 168 11.91 -12.77 1.50
CA ILE A 168 11.02 -11.80 0.86
C ILE A 168 9.67 -12.37 0.38
N THR A 169 9.43 -13.67 0.57
CA THR A 169 8.16 -14.33 0.20
C THR A 169 7.51 -14.97 1.44
N PRO A 170 6.19 -15.18 1.46
CA PRO A 170 5.52 -15.85 2.58
C PRO A 170 6.08 -17.24 2.91
N GLU A 171 6.54 -18.00 1.92
CA GLU A 171 7.19 -19.31 2.13
C GLU A 171 8.48 -19.16 2.94
N LEU A 172 9.36 -18.25 2.50
CA LEU A 172 10.61 -17.95 3.21
C LEU A 172 10.37 -17.38 4.60
N ILE A 173 9.32 -16.56 4.76
CA ILE A 173 8.92 -16.03 6.06
C ILE A 173 8.42 -17.17 6.96
N GLN A 174 7.59 -18.09 6.45
CA GLN A 174 7.01 -19.20 7.20
C GLN A 174 8.08 -20.07 7.85
N ASP A 175 9.14 -20.41 7.10
CA ASP A 175 10.26 -21.25 7.57
C ASP A 175 10.89 -20.74 8.87
N LYS A 176 10.79 -19.43 9.12
CA LYS A 176 11.29 -18.80 10.35
C LYS A 176 10.17 -18.37 11.30
N TYR A 177 9.04 -17.89 10.80
CA TYR A 177 7.93 -17.34 11.59
C TYR A 177 7.11 -18.44 12.27
N THR A 178 6.82 -19.51 11.54
CA THR A 178 5.99 -20.62 12.01
C THR A 178 6.31 -21.92 11.26
N PRO A 179 7.51 -22.50 11.47
CA PRO A 179 8.01 -23.65 10.69
C PRO A 179 7.16 -24.91 10.82
N ARG A 180 6.33 -25.02 11.86
CA ARG A 180 5.46 -26.19 12.09
C ARG A 180 4.18 -26.17 11.26
N SER A 181 3.87 -25.08 10.58
CA SER A 181 2.66 -24.94 9.76
C SER A 181 2.70 -25.77 8.47
N ASN A 182 3.88 -26.25 8.06
CA ASN A 182 4.07 -27.18 6.93
C ASN A 182 3.35 -26.72 5.64
N GLY A 183 3.46 -25.43 5.36
CA GLY A 183 2.92 -24.77 4.17
C GLY A 183 1.49 -24.24 4.26
N SER A 184 0.77 -24.57 5.32
CA SER A 184 -0.59 -24.05 5.49
C SER A 184 -0.63 -22.54 5.74
N TRP A 185 0.41 -21.97 6.36
CA TRP A 185 0.45 -20.56 6.71
C TRP A 185 0.80 -19.71 5.49
N GLU A 186 1.84 -20.07 4.74
CA GLU A 186 2.24 -19.33 3.53
C GLU A 186 1.11 -19.33 2.48
N PHE A 187 0.39 -20.44 2.34
CA PHE A 187 -0.71 -20.58 1.41
C PHE A 187 -1.82 -19.61 1.75
N ALA A 188 -2.18 -19.51 3.03
CA ALA A 188 -3.20 -18.58 3.49
C ALA A 188 -2.76 -17.12 3.32
N VAL A 189 -1.52 -16.80 3.69
CA VAL A 189 -0.98 -15.44 3.53
C VAL A 189 -0.94 -15.03 2.06
N ASN A 190 -0.42 -15.88 1.16
CA ASN A 190 -0.46 -15.63 -0.28
C ASN A 190 -1.89 -15.44 -0.78
N THR A 191 -2.83 -16.30 -0.36
CA THR A 191 -4.25 -16.16 -0.73
C THR A 191 -4.80 -14.80 -0.33
N PHE A 192 -4.53 -14.31 0.88
CA PHE A 192 -5.02 -13.01 1.31
C PHE A 192 -4.30 -11.84 0.63
N MET A 193 -3.01 -11.98 0.31
CA MET A 193 -2.30 -11.00 -0.51
C MET A 193 -2.90 -10.90 -1.92
N ASP A 194 -3.25 -12.04 -2.54
CA ASP A 194 -3.90 -12.06 -3.86
C ASP A 194 -5.27 -11.38 -3.80
N LYS A 195 -6.08 -11.67 -2.77
CA LYS A 195 -7.39 -11.02 -2.58
C LYS A 195 -7.28 -9.51 -2.40
N LEU A 196 -6.26 -9.05 -1.67
CA LEU A 196 -6.00 -7.62 -1.50
C LEU A 196 -5.58 -6.94 -2.82
N GLU A 197 -4.86 -7.65 -3.67
CA GLU A 197 -4.44 -7.14 -4.99
C GLU A 197 -5.60 -7.12 -5.99
N THR A 198 -6.44 -8.15 -6.01
CA THR A 198 -7.53 -8.31 -6.98
C THR A 198 -8.86 -7.72 -6.54
N ALA A 199 -8.97 -7.31 -5.27
CA ALA A 199 -10.21 -6.90 -4.63
C ALA A 199 -11.31 -7.98 -4.60
N ASP A 200 -10.93 -9.26 -4.53
CA ASP A 200 -11.85 -10.41 -4.52
C ASP A 200 -11.99 -11.05 -3.12
N TRP A 201 -12.90 -10.51 -2.29
CA TRP A 201 -13.09 -10.93 -0.88
C TRP A 201 -14.53 -11.21 -0.45
#